data_AF-A0A1V6NVG9-F1
#
_entry.id   AF-A0A1V6NVG9-F1
#
_cell.length_a   1.000
_cell.length_b   1.000
_cell.length_c   1.000
_cell.angle_alpha   90.00
_cell.angle_beta   90.00
_cell.angle_gamma   90.00
#
_symmetry.space_group_name_H-M   'P 1'
#
loop_
_entity.id
_entity.type
_entity.pdbx_description
1 polymer ?
#
loop_
_entity_poly.entity_id
_entity_poly.type
_entity_poly.pdbx_seq_one_letter_code
_entity_poly.pdbx_strand_id
1 'polypeptide(L)'
;MATIGTYGDTVHSLVNREQYASDAPFLPGYRAIHTNTDPINQLLPTIDFIEIDHCVGNQSWGGLDRIVKYYEECLDFHRYWTVDDKAMCSEYSAMRSIVVASPNETIKMPMNEPATGKKKSQIEEFVDYYHGAGVQHIAFRTHDIVTAVTHLKARGVQFLNVPSEYYKDLRQRLSQVSWTLGADLDVLEQLNILVDFDERGYLLQIFAKHVEDRPTVFVEVIQRNDFNGFGAGNFKSLFEAFEREQALRGNL
;
A
#
# COMPACT_ATOMS: atom_id res chain seq x y z
N MET A 1 -2.24 1.66 28.21
CA MET A 1 -2.54 1.16 26.86
C MET A 1 -4.01 0.79 26.82
N ALA A 2 -4.71 1.18 25.77
CA ALA A 2 -6.10 0.77 25.52
C ALA A 2 -6.17 0.06 24.17
N THR A 3 -7.19 -0.77 23.96
CA THR A 3 -7.40 -1.49 22.69
C THR A 3 -8.86 -1.36 22.28
N ILE A 4 -9.08 -1.06 21.00
CA ILE A 4 -10.41 -0.95 20.40
C ILE A 4 -10.49 -1.83 19.16
N GLY A 5 -11.63 -2.47 18.93
CA GLY A 5 -11.89 -3.23 17.70
C GLY A 5 -12.28 -2.32 16.55
N THR A 6 -11.92 -2.69 15.31
CA THR A 6 -12.31 -1.99 14.08
C THR A 6 -13.01 -2.95 13.11
N TYR A 7 -12.57 -3.07 11.86
CA TYR A 7 -13.10 -3.99 10.87
C TYR A 7 -12.57 -5.43 11.05
N GLY A 8 -13.46 -6.41 10.88
CA GLY A 8 -13.14 -7.83 11.09
C GLY A 8 -12.66 -8.07 12.52
N ASP A 9 -11.61 -8.88 12.66
CA ASP A 9 -10.92 -9.14 13.94
C ASP A 9 -9.75 -8.18 14.20
N THR A 10 -9.61 -7.13 13.39
CA THR A 10 -8.52 -6.16 13.51
C THR A 10 -8.76 -5.23 14.71
N VAL A 11 -7.70 -4.92 15.45
CA VAL A 11 -7.73 -4.02 16.61
C VAL A 11 -6.72 -2.90 16.48
N HIS A 12 -7.04 -1.75 17.06
CA HIS A 12 -6.09 -0.66 17.30
C HIS A 12 -5.65 -0.67 18.75
N SER A 13 -4.34 -0.61 18.98
CA SER A 13 -3.77 -0.40 20.32
C SER A 13 -3.32 1.04 20.47
N LEU A 14 -3.89 1.76 21.43
CA LEU A 14 -3.58 3.15 21.74
C LEU A 14 -2.42 3.21 22.73
N VAL A 15 -1.30 3.77 22.28
CA VAL A 15 -0.03 3.81 23.01
C VAL A 15 0.35 5.27 23.33
N ASN A 16 0.26 5.67 24.59
CA ASN A 16 0.83 6.94 25.08
C ASN A 16 2.22 6.66 25.68
N ARG A 17 3.24 7.40 25.21
CA ARG A 17 4.65 7.29 25.64
C ARG A 17 5.19 8.54 26.37
N GLU A 18 4.35 9.51 26.72
CA GLU A 18 4.77 10.80 27.33
C GLU A 18 5.61 10.63 28.60
N GLN A 19 5.35 9.59 29.40
CA GLN A 19 6.06 9.27 30.63
C GLN A 19 6.97 8.03 30.50
N TYR A 20 7.29 7.64 29.27
CA TYR A 20 8.13 6.49 28.99
C TYR A 20 9.56 6.94 28.67
N ALA A 21 10.55 6.20 29.19
CA ALA A 21 11.95 6.55 29.01
C ALA A 21 12.31 6.53 27.51
N SER A 22 13.01 7.57 27.04
CA SER A 22 13.34 7.73 25.62
C SER A 22 14.34 6.69 25.11
N ASP A 23 15.11 6.08 26.00
CA ASP A 23 16.06 5.01 25.74
C ASP A 23 15.47 3.60 25.90
N ALA A 24 14.19 3.50 26.30
CA ALA A 24 13.53 2.21 26.42
C ALA A 24 13.35 1.57 25.03
N PRO A 25 13.67 0.27 24.87
CA PRO A 25 13.82 -0.33 23.55
C PRO A 25 12.49 -0.50 22.79
N PHE A 26 11.37 -0.66 23.50
CA PHE A 26 10.05 -0.83 22.86
C PHE A 26 8.87 -0.51 23.81
N LEU A 27 8.38 -1.50 24.56
CA LEU A 27 7.25 -1.41 25.49
C LEU A 27 7.56 -2.17 26.79
N PRO A 28 6.87 -1.89 27.92
CA PRO A 28 7.03 -2.66 29.15
C PRO A 28 6.84 -4.17 28.93
N GLY A 29 7.70 -4.98 29.55
CA GLY A 29 7.69 -6.45 29.40
C GLY A 29 8.53 -6.98 28.24
N TYR A 30 8.98 -6.12 27.32
CA TYR A 30 9.95 -6.49 26.29
C TYR A 30 11.38 -6.20 26.77
N ARG A 31 12.34 -6.96 26.25
CA ARG A 31 13.77 -6.76 26.49
C ARG A 31 14.50 -6.66 25.17
N ALA A 32 15.54 -5.84 25.11
CA ALA A 32 16.44 -5.82 23.97
C ALA A 32 17.10 -7.19 23.83
N ILE A 33 17.06 -7.74 22.62
CA ILE A 33 17.75 -8.97 22.27
C ILE A 33 18.97 -8.55 21.46
N HIS A 34 20.13 -8.51 22.14
CA HIS A 34 21.43 -8.27 21.53
C HIS A 34 22.08 -9.56 21.05
N THR A 35 21.29 -10.58 20.69
CA THR A 35 21.85 -11.77 20.05
C THR A 35 22.27 -11.34 18.66
N ASN A 36 23.58 -11.41 18.40
CA ASN A 36 24.24 -11.33 17.09
C ASN A 36 23.24 -11.27 15.95
N THR A 37 23.21 -10.12 15.27
CA THR A 37 22.59 -9.98 13.95
C THR A 37 22.77 -11.30 13.22
N ASP A 38 21.67 -11.97 12.88
CA ASP A 38 21.72 -13.19 12.07
C ASP A 38 22.83 -12.99 11.03
N PRO A 39 23.92 -13.79 11.05
CA PRO A 39 25.11 -13.47 10.27
C PRO A 39 24.79 -13.24 8.79
N ILE A 40 23.70 -13.83 8.29
CA ILE A 40 23.21 -13.58 6.94
C ILE A 40 22.91 -12.08 6.70
N ASN A 41 22.37 -11.36 7.68
CA ASN A 41 22.06 -9.94 7.55
C ASN A 41 23.31 -9.06 7.35
N GLN A 42 24.50 -9.55 7.73
CA GLN A 42 25.76 -8.86 7.45
C GLN A 42 26.18 -9.02 5.97
N LEU A 43 25.65 -10.05 5.29
CA LEU A 43 25.91 -10.36 3.89
C LEU A 43 24.85 -9.81 2.96
N LEU A 44 23.65 -9.53 3.47
CA LEU A 44 22.53 -9.04 2.68
C LEU A 44 22.54 -7.51 2.59
N PRO A 45 22.23 -6.94 1.41
CA PRO A 45 22.25 -5.48 1.23
C PRO A 45 21.18 -4.81 2.09
N THR A 46 21.49 -3.68 2.72
CA THR A 46 20.59 -2.98 3.66
C THR A 46 19.40 -2.38 2.94
N ILE A 47 18.20 -2.50 3.50
CA ILE A 47 17.00 -1.82 3.01
C ILE A 47 16.68 -0.72 4.01
N ASP A 48 16.58 0.51 3.51
CA ASP A 48 16.31 1.68 4.34
C ASP A 48 14.85 2.10 4.18
N PHE A 49 14.07 1.83 5.22
CA PHE A 49 12.69 2.27 5.37
C PHE A 49 12.60 3.28 6.50
N ILE A 50 11.79 4.31 6.29
CA ILE A 50 11.63 5.42 7.22
C ILE A 50 10.50 5.10 8.21
N GLU A 51 9.34 4.75 7.66
CA GLU A 51 8.08 4.62 8.39
C GLU A 51 7.05 3.81 7.58
N ILE A 52 5.95 3.44 8.23
CA ILE A 52 4.74 2.99 7.54
C ILE A 52 4.03 4.23 7.00
N ASP A 53 3.82 4.28 5.68
CA ASP A 53 3.13 5.38 5.02
C ASP A 53 1.61 5.30 5.21
N HIS A 54 1.05 4.11 5.00
CA HIS A 54 -0.38 3.82 5.16
C HIS A 54 -0.64 2.31 5.26
N CYS A 55 -1.84 1.96 5.74
CA CYS A 55 -2.35 0.59 5.80
C CYS A 55 -3.72 0.53 5.11
N VAL A 56 -3.92 -0.45 4.24
CA VAL A 56 -5.16 -0.58 3.45
C VAL A 56 -6.05 -1.69 4.01
N GLY A 57 -7.31 -1.36 4.31
CA GLY A 57 -8.30 -2.29 4.86
C GLY A 57 -9.38 -2.66 3.86
N ASN A 58 -9.41 -3.93 3.43
CA ASN A 58 -10.48 -4.45 2.57
C ASN A 58 -11.71 -4.82 3.39
N GLN A 59 -12.89 -4.47 2.88
CA GLN A 59 -14.20 -4.73 3.46
C GLN A 59 -15.00 -5.67 2.55
N SER A 60 -15.96 -6.39 3.13
CA SER A 60 -16.98 -7.10 2.37
C SER A 60 -17.96 -6.13 1.69
N TRP A 61 -18.79 -6.63 0.78
CA TRP A 61 -19.85 -5.87 0.10
C TRP A 61 -20.69 -5.02 1.06
N GLY A 62 -20.78 -3.71 0.81
CA GLY A 62 -21.54 -2.75 1.64
C GLY A 62 -20.89 -2.42 2.98
N GLY A 63 -19.63 -2.83 3.19
CA GLY A 63 -18.89 -2.59 4.43
C GLY A 63 -18.19 -1.23 4.46
N LEU A 64 -17.90 -0.62 3.31
CA LEU A 64 -17.05 0.58 3.24
C LEU A 64 -17.64 1.77 3.99
N ASP A 65 -18.88 2.13 3.69
CA ASP A 65 -19.50 3.33 4.27
C ASP A 65 -19.67 3.20 5.79
N ARG A 66 -19.95 1.98 6.29
CA ARG A 66 -20.02 1.69 7.73
C ARG A 66 -18.67 1.88 8.41
N ILE A 67 -17.60 1.36 7.82
CA ILE A 67 -16.29 1.45 8.45
C ILE A 67 -15.74 2.87 8.42
N VAL A 68 -15.92 3.60 7.32
CA VAL A 68 -15.53 5.02 7.23
C VAL A 68 -16.21 5.83 8.33
N LYS A 69 -17.53 5.62 8.51
CA LYS A 69 -18.30 6.28 9.57
C LYS A 69 -17.77 5.97 10.98
N TYR A 70 -17.33 4.74 11.23
CA TYR A 70 -16.69 4.38 12.51
C TYR A 70 -15.43 5.23 12.77
N TYR A 71 -14.57 5.43 11.77
CA TYR A 71 -13.38 6.26 11.94
C TYR A 71 -13.71 7.74 12.13
N GLU A 72 -14.72 8.24 11.41
CA GLU A 72 -15.23 9.61 11.58
C GLU A 72 -15.79 9.83 13.01
N GLU A 73 -16.67 8.95 13.47
CA GLU A 73 -17.40 9.15 14.74
C GLU A 73 -16.60 8.75 15.99
N CYS A 74 -15.79 7.70 15.93
CA CYS A 74 -15.09 7.16 17.10
C CYS A 74 -13.65 7.68 17.26
N LEU A 75 -13.00 8.08 16.16
CA LEU A 75 -11.59 8.46 16.16
C LEU A 75 -11.32 9.87 15.63
N ASP A 76 -12.36 10.61 15.22
CA ASP A 76 -12.29 11.96 14.68
C ASP A 76 -11.44 12.03 13.39
N PHE A 77 -11.45 10.97 12.60
CA PHE A 77 -10.80 10.98 11.29
C PHE A 77 -11.70 11.67 10.26
N HIS A 78 -11.11 12.22 9.20
CA HIS A 78 -11.86 12.79 8.08
C HIS A 78 -11.60 12.02 6.78
N ARG A 79 -12.53 12.14 5.83
CA ARG A 79 -12.30 11.67 4.45
C ARG A 79 -11.22 12.52 3.81
N TYR A 80 -10.11 11.89 3.50
CA TYR A 80 -8.96 12.51 2.86
C TYR A 80 -9.09 12.45 1.34
N TRP A 81 -9.53 11.30 0.83
CA TRP A 81 -9.64 11.06 -0.61
C TRP A 81 -10.72 10.01 -0.88
N THR A 82 -11.34 10.07 -2.06
CA THR A 82 -12.40 9.13 -2.45
C THR A 82 -12.28 8.84 -3.93
N VAL A 83 -12.42 7.56 -4.27
CA VAL A 83 -12.50 7.10 -5.64
C VAL A 83 -13.70 6.17 -5.79
N ASP A 84 -14.53 6.49 -6.76
CA ASP A 84 -15.67 5.67 -7.12
C ASP A 84 -15.26 4.56 -8.10
N ASP A 85 -16.21 3.65 -8.34
CA ASP A 85 -16.07 2.50 -9.24
C ASP A 85 -15.88 2.90 -10.71
N LYS A 86 -16.32 4.10 -11.11
CA LYS A 86 -16.10 4.63 -12.46
C LYS A 86 -14.65 5.00 -12.70
N ALA A 87 -13.96 5.50 -11.67
CA ALA A 87 -12.54 5.78 -11.73
C ALA A 87 -11.68 4.54 -11.38
N MET A 88 -12.21 3.57 -10.65
CA MET A 88 -11.53 2.34 -10.20
C MET A 88 -12.10 1.07 -10.81
N CYS A 89 -12.04 0.98 -12.15
CA CYS A 89 -12.42 -0.23 -12.87
C CYS A 89 -11.43 -0.60 -13.97
N SER A 90 -11.23 -1.90 -14.16
CA SER A 90 -10.70 -2.47 -15.40
C SER A 90 -11.84 -2.75 -16.38
N GLU A 91 -11.53 -3.40 -17.51
CA GLU A 91 -12.57 -3.95 -18.38
C GLU A 91 -13.45 -4.99 -17.65
N TYR A 92 -12.90 -5.68 -16.65
CA TYR A 92 -13.49 -6.87 -16.06
C TYR A 92 -14.00 -6.66 -14.64
N SER A 93 -13.30 -5.94 -13.78
CA SER A 93 -13.69 -5.80 -12.37
C SER A 93 -13.53 -4.36 -11.86
N ALA A 94 -14.13 -4.06 -10.70
CA ALA A 94 -14.15 -2.72 -10.12
C ALA A 94 -14.05 -2.75 -8.59
N MET A 95 -13.74 -1.60 -7.99
CA MET A 95 -13.78 -1.41 -6.53
C MET A 95 -14.15 0.04 -6.17
N ARG A 96 -14.60 0.26 -4.94
CA ARG A 96 -14.70 1.60 -4.34
C ARG A 96 -13.62 1.76 -3.29
N SER A 97 -13.06 2.97 -3.16
CA SER A 97 -12.05 3.26 -2.13
C SER A 97 -12.31 4.61 -1.47
N ILE A 98 -12.25 4.65 -0.14
CA ILE A 98 -12.23 5.89 0.64
C ILE A 98 -11.01 5.86 1.55
N VAL A 99 -10.20 6.90 1.48
CA VAL A 99 -9.09 7.11 2.41
C VAL A 99 -9.57 7.96 3.57
N VAL A 100 -9.46 7.43 4.78
CA VAL A 100 -9.63 8.21 6.01
C VAL A 100 -8.26 8.62 6.55
N ALA A 101 -8.17 9.81 7.12
CA ALA A 101 -6.95 10.32 7.74
C ALA A 101 -7.22 10.88 9.14
N SER A 102 -6.23 10.80 10.02
CA SER A 102 -6.28 11.47 11.32
C SER A 102 -6.39 13.00 11.14
N PRO A 103 -6.83 13.77 12.16
CA PRO A 103 -6.98 15.23 12.04
C PRO A 103 -5.74 15.97 11.52
N ASN A 104 -4.54 15.47 11.85
CA ASN A 104 -3.24 16.02 11.41
C ASN A 104 -2.67 15.31 10.17
N GLU A 105 -3.46 14.42 9.55
CA GLU A 105 -3.15 13.66 8.33
C GLU A 105 -1.88 12.82 8.38
N THR A 106 -1.37 12.55 9.59
CA THR A 106 -0.19 11.71 9.78
C THR A 106 -0.53 10.24 9.55
N ILE A 107 -1.68 9.78 10.08
CA ILE A 107 -2.18 8.43 9.83
C ILE A 107 -3.14 8.50 8.66
N LYS A 108 -2.91 7.67 7.64
CA LYS A 108 -3.82 7.54 6.49
C LYS A 108 -4.15 6.08 6.26
N MET A 109 -5.42 5.78 6.01
CA MET A 109 -5.88 4.40 5.81
C MET A 109 -6.91 4.34 4.68
N PRO A 110 -6.49 3.90 3.48
CA PRO A 110 -7.42 3.51 2.43
C PRO A 110 -8.28 2.34 2.88
N MET A 111 -9.58 2.43 2.61
CA MET A 111 -10.55 1.37 2.85
C MET A 111 -11.25 1.05 1.55
N ASN A 112 -11.31 -0.24 1.21
CA ASN A 112 -11.84 -0.69 -0.07
C ASN A 112 -13.05 -1.59 0.13
N GLU A 113 -13.97 -1.59 -0.83
CA GLU A 113 -14.95 -2.65 -0.98
C GLU A 113 -15.08 -3.08 -2.45
N PRO A 114 -15.57 -4.30 -2.72
CA PRO A 114 -15.87 -4.72 -4.07
C PRO A 114 -16.91 -3.81 -4.73
N ALA A 115 -16.81 -3.63 -6.04
CA ALA A 115 -17.84 -3.00 -6.86
C ALA A 115 -18.21 -3.91 -8.03
N THR A 116 -19.41 -3.71 -8.57
CA THR A 116 -19.95 -4.56 -9.64
C THR A 116 -19.12 -4.42 -10.92
N GLY A 117 -18.62 -5.54 -11.44
CA GLY A 117 -17.94 -5.65 -12.73
C GLY A 117 -18.43 -6.84 -13.55
N LYS A 118 -17.82 -7.09 -14.72
CA LYS A 118 -18.07 -8.31 -15.52
C LYS A 118 -17.57 -9.59 -14.81
N LYS A 119 -16.60 -9.44 -13.92
CA LYS A 119 -15.87 -10.49 -13.22
C LYS A 119 -15.68 -10.14 -11.75
N LYS A 120 -15.20 -11.12 -10.96
CA LYS A 120 -14.97 -10.96 -9.52
C LYS A 120 -13.89 -9.92 -9.24
N SER A 121 -14.19 -8.98 -8.34
CA SER A 121 -13.21 -8.00 -7.86
C SER A 121 -12.10 -8.66 -7.05
N GLN A 122 -10.85 -8.19 -7.19
CA GLN A 122 -9.76 -8.62 -6.32
C GLN A 122 -10.03 -8.37 -4.82
N ILE A 123 -10.88 -7.39 -4.49
CA ILE A 123 -11.29 -7.13 -3.10
C ILE A 123 -12.20 -8.27 -2.60
N GLU A 124 -13.02 -8.82 -3.48
CA GLU A 124 -13.84 -10.00 -3.19
C GLU A 124 -12.98 -11.26 -3.08
N GLU A 125 -11.97 -11.45 -3.95
CA GLU A 125 -10.97 -12.52 -3.80
C GLU A 125 -10.30 -12.44 -2.41
N PHE A 126 -9.84 -11.26 -1.99
CA PHE A 126 -9.27 -11.07 -0.67
C PHE A 126 -10.24 -11.56 0.43
N VAL A 127 -11.50 -11.09 0.39
CA VAL A 127 -12.50 -11.42 1.43
C VAL A 127 -12.79 -12.92 1.48
N ASP A 128 -12.84 -13.59 0.32
CA ASP A 128 -13.06 -15.04 0.24
C ASP A 128 -11.94 -15.84 0.94
N TYR A 129 -10.68 -15.48 0.70
CA TYR A 129 -9.51 -16.20 1.23
C TYR A 129 -9.09 -15.76 2.64
N TYR A 130 -9.38 -14.50 3.00
CA TYR A 130 -9.17 -13.96 4.34
C TYR A 130 -10.34 -14.30 5.29
N HIS A 131 -11.50 -14.66 4.74
CA HIS A 131 -12.75 -14.96 5.46
C HIS A 131 -13.34 -13.75 6.21
N GLY A 132 -13.20 -12.55 5.64
CA GLY A 132 -13.76 -11.34 6.22
C GLY A 132 -13.00 -10.08 5.83
N ALA A 133 -13.29 -8.99 6.54
CA ALA A 133 -12.56 -7.74 6.42
C ALA A 133 -11.19 -7.82 7.09
N GLY A 134 -10.19 -7.13 6.55
CA GLY A 134 -8.83 -7.19 7.07
C GLY A 134 -7.86 -6.28 6.32
N VAL A 135 -6.61 -6.23 6.81
CA VAL A 135 -5.54 -5.47 6.15
C VAL A 135 -5.10 -6.21 4.89
N GLN A 136 -5.18 -5.53 3.75
CA GLN A 136 -4.71 -6.04 2.46
C GLN A 136 -3.22 -5.77 2.29
N HIS A 137 -2.78 -4.53 2.54
CA HIS A 137 -1.37 -4.21 2.44
C HIS A 137 -0.92 -3.11 3.39
N ILE A 138 0.39 -3.10 3.60
CA ILE A 138 1.12 -2.11 4.40
C ILE A 138 2.18 -1.49 3.50
N ALA A 139 2.19 -0.17 3.41
CA ALA A 139 3.14 0.58 2.62
C ALA A 139 4.30 1.09 3.46
N PHE A 140 5.53 0.80 3.02
CA PHE A 140 6.76 1.23 3.67
C PHE A 140 7.41 2.36 2.88
N ARG A 141 7.61 3.49 3.53
CA ARG A 141 8.19 4.68 2.91
C ARG A 141 9.70 4.60 2.87
N THR A 142 10.30 5.01 1.76
CA THR A 142 11.75 5.15 1.60
C THR A 142 12.14 6.46 0.91
N HIS A 143 13.40 6.88 1.08
CA HIS A 143 14.00 8.00 0.37
C HIS A 143 14.59 7.59 -0.99
N ASP A 144 14.87 6.31 -1.19
CA ASP A 144 15.46 5.77 -2.42
C ASP A 144 14.83 4.41 -2.78
N ILE A 145 13.72 4.46 -3.51
CA ILE A 145 12.97 3.29 -3.95
C ILE A 145 13.77 2.42 -4.93
N VAL A 146 14.66 3.01 -5.74
CA VAL A 146 15.47 2.24 -6.69
C VAL A 146 16.40 1.32 -5.94
N THR A 147 17.13 1.86 -4.95
CA THR A 147 18.01 1.07 -4.09
C THR A 147 17.20 0.07 -3.25
N ALA A 148 16.10 0.50 -2.62
CA ALA A 148 15.28 -0.37 -1.78
C ALA A 148 14.73 -1.58 -2.55
N VAL A 149 14.16 -1.36 -3.74
CA VAL A 149 13.58 -2.43 -4.57
C VAL A 149 14.66 -3.35 -5.13
N THR A 150 15.81 -2.79 -5.54
CA THR A 150 16.96 -3.59 -5.98
C THR A 150 17.45 -4.52 -4.87
N HIS A 151 17.57 -4.01 -3.64
CA HIS A 151 17.99 -4.80 -2.49
C HIS A 151 16.94 -5.82 -2.03
N LEU A 152 15.66 -5.47 -2.08
CA LEU A 152 14.56 -6.40 -1.82
C LEU A 152 14.55 -7.56 -2.83
N LYS A 153 14.72 -7.26 -4.13
CA LYS A 153 14.87 -8.29 -5.17
C LYS A 153 16.09 -9.18 -4.93
N ALA A 154 17.24 -8.60 -4.56
CA ALA A 154 18.45 -9.36 -4.23
C ALA A 154 18.26 -10.27 -3.00
N ARG A 155 17.37 -9.90 -2.07
CA ARG A 155 16.93 -10.72 -0.93
C ARG A 155 15.81 -11.72 -1.26
N GLY A 156 15.35 -11.77 -2.51
CA GLY A 156 14.35 -12.73 -2.98
C GLY A 156 12.91 -12.25 -2.96
N VAL A 157 12.63 -10.98 -2.63
CA VAL A 157 11.28 -10.43 -2.69
C VAL A 157 10.81 -10.37 -4.14
N GLN A 158 9.64 -10.92 -4.39
CA GLN A 158 8.99 -10.91 -5.69
C GLN A 158 7.98 -9.77 -5.76
N PHE A 159 7.98 -9.04 -6.87
CA PHE A 159 7.08 -7.93 -7.12
C PHE A 159 6.13 -8.23 -8.27
N LEU A 160 5.03 -7.50 -8.33
CA LEU A 160 4.13 -7.52 -9.47
C LEU A 160 4.82 -7.00 -10.72
N ASN A 161 4.37 -7.49 -11.88
CA ASN A 161 4.89 -7.08 -13.17
C ASN A 161 3.93 -6.13 -13.89
N VAL A 162 4.49 -5.08 -14.46
CA VAL A 162 3.78 -4.04 -15.22
C VAL A 162 4.20 -4.14 -16.69
N PRO A 163 3.27 -4.07 -17.66
CA PRO A 163 3.61 -4.18 -19.08
C PRO A 163 4.44 -2.98 -19.54
N SER A 164 5.33 -3.20 -20.52
CA SER A 164 6.19 -2.15 -21.11
C SER A 164 5.38 -0.97 -21.68
N GLU A 165 4.15 -1.24 -22.12
CA GLU A 165 3.19 -0.29 -22.66
C GLU A 165 2.90 0.84 -21.65
N TYR A 166 2.82 0.52 -20.35
CA TYR A 166 2.66 1.52 -19.29
C TYR A 166 3.78 2.57 -19.33
N TYR A 167 5.02 2.13 -19.51
CA TYR A 167 6.20 3.01 -19.50
C TYR A 167 6.32 3.84 -20.79
N LYS A 168 5.83 3.32 -21.93
CA LYS A 168 5.70 4.08 -23.18
C LYS A 168 4.72 5.24 -23.01
N ASP A 169 3.54 4.97 -22.43
CA ASP A 169 2.53 6.00 -22.17
C ASP A 169 2.99 7.00 -21.10
N LEU A 170 3.66 6.50 -20.06
CA LEU A 170 4.22 7.33 -18.99
C LEU A 170 5.27 8.33 -19.52
N ARG A 171 6.13 7.94 -20.47
CA ARG A 171 7.07 8.86 -21.14
C ARG A 171 6.36 10.03 -21.80
N GLN A 172 5.24 9.76 -22.47
CA GLN A 172 4.46 10.81 -23.12
C GLN A 172 3.84 11.76 -22.08
N ARG A 173 3.24 11.24 -21.00
CA ARG A 173 2.66 12.08 -19.95
C ARG A 173 3.73 12.92 -19.22
N LEU A 174 4.90 12.35 -18.93
CA LEU A 174 6.00 13.07 -18.28
C LEU A 174 6.62 14.15 -19.17
N SER A 175 6.54 14.03 -20.51
CA SER A 175 6.99 15.11 -21.41
C SER A 175 6.19 16.41 -21.29
N GLN A 176 5.05 16.37 -20.60
CA GLN A 176 4.13 17.50 -20.43
C GLN A 176 4.27 18.20 -19.06
N VAL A 177 5.06 17.65 -18.13
CA VAL A 177 5.25 18.25 -16.80
C VAL A 177 6.39 19.26 -16.78
N SER A 178 6.34 20.19 -15.82
CA SER A 178 7.31 21.29 -15.65
C SER A 178 8.51 20.93 -14.77
N TRP A 179 8.46 19.81 -14.05
CA TRP A 179 9.53 19.30 -13.20
C TRP A 179 10.16 18.04 -13.82
N THR A 180 11.32 17.62 -13.30
CA THR A 180 12.05 16.45 -13.78
C THR A 180 12.00 15.31 -12.78
N LEU A 181 11.75 14.10 -13.27
CA LEU A 181 11.79 12.89 -12.45
C LEU A 181 13.22 12.66 -11.93
N GLY A 182 13.36 12.43 -10.63
CA GLY A 182 14.69 12.25 -10.01
C GLY A 182 15.36 10.91 -10.33
N ALA A 183 14.58 9.92 -10.79
CA ALA A 183 15.03 8.60 -11.16
C ALA A 183 14.98 8.39 -12.68
N ASP A 184 15.91 7.57 -13.19
CA ASP A 184 15.91 7.15 -14.59
C ASP A 184 14.71 6.23 -14.87
N LEU A 185 13.92 6.60 -15.88
CA LEU A 185 12.70 5.91 -16.21
C LEU A 185 12.95 4.50 -16.79
N ASP A 186 14.09 4.26 -17.44
CA ASP A 186 14.50 2.93 -17.90
C ASP A 186 14.79 2.02 -16.69
N VAL A 187 15.37 2.58 -15.62
CA VAL A 187 15.60 1.86 -14.36
C VAL A 187 14.28 1.56 -13.66
N LEU A 188 13.35 2.51 -13.61
CA LEU A 188 12.01 2.29 -13.04
C LEU A 188 11.25 1.18 -13.80
N GLU A 189 11.37 1.17 -15.13
CA GLU A 189 10.80 0.14 -15.99
C GLU A 189 11.39 -1.24 -15.72
N GLN A 190 12.71 -1.35 -15.65
CA GLN A 190 13.39 -2.61 -15.30
C GLN A 190 12.97 -3.13 -13.91
N LEU A 191 12.68 -2.22 -12.98
CA LEU A 191 12.28 -2.57 -11.63
C LEU A 191 10.78 -2.82 -11.46
N ASN A 192 9.94 -2.50 -12.45
CA ASN A 192 8.47 -2.46 -12.35
C ASN A 192 7.93 -1.42 -11.35
N ILE A 193 8.64 -0.30 -11.17
CA ILE A 193 8.20 0.80 -10.31
C ILE A 193 7.25 1.70 -11.09
N LEU A 194 6.11 1.99 -10.51
CA LEU A 194 5.07 2.85 -11.07
C LEU A 194 5.29 4.31 -10.65
N VAL A 195 4.83 5.24 -11.50
CA VAL A 195 4.93 6.68 -11.30
C VAL A 195 3.57 7.31 -11.48
N ASP A 196 3.06 7.92 -10.40
CA ASP A 196 1.97 8.90 -10.51
C ASP A 196 2.47 10.28 -10.14
N PHE A 197 1.79 11.31 -10.61
CA PHE A 197 2.25 12.66 -10.39
C PHE A 197 1.17 13.72 -10.54
N ASP A 198 1.44 14.89 -9.97
CA ASP A 198 0.66 16.11 -10.15
C ASP A 198 1.58 17.26 -10.61
N GLU A 199 1.04 18.47 -10.60
CA GLU A 199 1.77 19.68 -11.00
C GLU A 199 2.94 20.03 -10.06
N ARG A 200 2.94 19.49 -8.83
CA ARG A 200 3.92 19.81 -7.78
C ARG A 200 5.00 18.75 -7.65
N GLY A 201 4.65 17.48 -7.81
CA GLY A 201 5.56 16.38 -7.53
C GLY A 201 5.06 15.03 -8.01
N TYR A 202 5.71 13.97 -7.54
CA TYR A 202 5.46 12.61 -7.97
C TYR A 202 5.53 11.58 -6.84
N LEU A 203 4.95 10.43 -7.13
CA LEU A 203 4.83 9.27 -6.28
C LEU A 203 5.40 8.06 -7.01
N LEU A 204 6.35 7.37 -6.37
CA LEU A 204 6.88 6.10 -6.84
C LEU A 204 6.34 4.97 -5.99
N GLN A 205 5.80 3.93 -6.61
CA GLN A 205 5.15 2.81 -5.90
C GLN A 205 5.49 1.48 -6.56
N ILE A 206 5.58 0.43 -5.75
CA ILE A 206 5.63 -0.95 -6.24
C ILE A 206 5.02 -1.90 -5.20
N PHE A 207 4.29 -2.91 -5.68
CA PHE A 207 3.70 -3.94 -4.83
C PHE A 207 4.44 -5.26 -4.94
N ALA A 208 4.74 -5.84 -3.78
CA ALA A 208 5.18 -7.21 -3.69
C ALA A 208 4.05 -8.16 -4.11
N LYS A 209 4.41 -9.40 -4.44
CA LYS A 209 3.44 -10.50 -4.42
C LYS A 209 2.95 -10.72 -2.97
N HIS A 210 1.88 -11.50 -2.82
CA HIS A 210 1.39 -11.90 -1.51
C HIS A 210 2.51 -12.55 -0.68
N VAL A 211 2.56 -12.23 0.61
CA VAL A 211 3.56 -12.74 1.55
C VAL A 211 3.27 -14.17 2.01
N GLU A 212 2.06 -14.65 1.72
CA GLU A 212 1.55 -15.98 2.01
C GLU A 212 0.93 -16.58 0.73
N ASP A 213 0.66 -17.89 0.73
CA ASP A 213 0.02 -18.58 -0.40
C ASP A 213 -1.40 -18.07 -0.68
N ARG A 214 -2.11 -17.65 0.37
CA ARG A 214 -3.44 -17.04 0.22
C ARG A 214 -3.28 -15.65 -0.40
N PRO A 215 -4.13 -15.26 -1.38
CA PRO A 215 -4.09 -13.95 -2.00
C PRO A 215 -4.68 -12.87 -1.06
N THR A 216 -4.01 -12.65 0.07
CA THR A 216 -4.47 -11.76 1.13
C THR A 216 -3.49 -10.61 1.37
N VAL A 217 -2.51 -10.81 2.24
CA VAL A 217 -1.60 -9.74 2.66
C VAL A 217 -0.44 -9.60 1.68
N PHE A 218 -0.15 -8.38 1.25
CA PHE A 218 1.08 -8.02 0.54
C PHE A 218 1.69 -6.73 1.11
N VAL A 219 2.83 -6.32 0.59
CA VAL A 219 3.51 -5.08 1.01
C VAL A 219 3.74 -4.15 -0.18
N GLU A 220 3.73 -2.85 0.11
CA GLU A 220 4.08 -1.80 -0.83
C GLU A 220 5.39 -1.14 -0.41
N VAL A 221 6.21 -0.76 -1.39
CA VAL A 221 7.29 0.22 -1.19
C VAL A 221 6.90 1.51 -1.88
N ILE A 222 6.99 2.62 -1.16
CA ILE A 222 6.54 3.94 -1.62
C ILE A 222 7.62 5.00 -1.38
N GLN A 223 7.79 5.88 -2.36
CA GLN A 223 8.60 7.10 -2.23
C GLN A 223 7.78 8.31 -2.69
N ARG A 224 7.73 9.32 -1.84
CA ARG A 224 7.00 10.58 -2.08
C ARG A 224 7.98 11.72 -2.35
N ASN A 225 7.80 12.41 -3.46
CA ASN A 225 8.50 13.63 -3.81
C ASN A 225 7.47 14.75 -4.01
N ASP A 226 7.25 15.55 -2.97
CA ASP A 226 6.25 16.64 -2.96
C ASP A 226 4.82 16.22 -3.36
N PHE A 227 4.46 14.97 -3.06
CA PHE A 227 3.18 14.36 -3.41
C PHE A 227 2.48 13.72 -2.21
N ASN A 228 1.31 14.25 -1.85
CA ASN A 228 0.53 13.81 -0.68
C ASN A 228 -0.66 12.89 -1.01
N GLY A 229 -0.98 12.71 -2.31
CA GLY A 229 -2.09 11.85 -2.76
C GLY A 229 -1.76 10.34 -2.73
N PHE A 230 -2.64 9.54 -3.33
CA PHE A 230 -2.54 8.06 -3.33
C PHE A 230 -2.29 7.43 -4.69
N GLY A 231 -2.06 8.24 -5.72
CA GLY A 231 -1.72 7.68 -7.02
C GLY A 231 -2.92 7.25 -7.87
N ALA A 232 -3.98 8.09 -7.95
CA ALA A 232 -5.18 7.85 -8.78
C ALA A 232 -4.86 7.28 -10.17
N GLY A 233 -3.84 7.86 -10.82
CA GLY A 233 -3.42 7.47 -12.17
C GLY A 233 -2.72 6.11 -12.22
N ASN A 234 -2.07 5.68 -11.14
CA ASN A 234 -1.45 4.36 -11.03
C ASN A 234 -2.45 3.26 -10.72
N PHE A 235 -3.56 3.58 -10.05
CA PHE A 235 -4.48 2.57 -9.56
C PHE A 235 -5.01 1.66 -10.66
N LYS A 236 -5.31 2.17 -11.85
CA LYS A 236 -5.75 1.30 -12.97
C LYS A 236 -4.68 0.27 -13.34
N SER A 237 -3.43 0.71 -13.52
CA SER A 237 -2.32 -0.19 -13.88
C SER A 237 -1.99 -1.19 -12.76
N LEU A 238 -2.11 -0.77 -11.51
CA LEU A 238 -2.00 -1.62 -10.33
C LEU A 238 -3.11 -2.67 -10.27
N PHE A 239 -4.34 -2.22 -10.50
CA PHE A 239 -5.53 -3.05 -10.50
C PHE A 239 -5.43 -4.12 -11.59
N GLU A 240 -5.04 -3.73 -12.81
CA GLU A 240 -4.78 -4.66 -13.92
C GLU A 240 -3.61 -5.62 -13.62
N ALA A 241 -2.58 -5.20 -12.88
CA ALA A 241 -1.48 -6.08 -12.48
C ALA A 241 -1.94 -7.16 -11.49
N PHE A 242 -2.74 -6.81 -10.50
CA PHE A 242 -3.35 -7.78 -9.59
C PHE A 242 -4.36 -8.68 -10.29
N GLU A 243 -5.16 -8.13 -11.19
CA GLU A 243 -6.15 -8.87 -11.98
C GLU A 243 -5.48 -9.97 -12.84
N ARG A 244 -4.31 -9.68 -13.42
CA ARG A 244 -3.50 -10.71 -14.11
C ARG A 244 -3.09 -11.83 -13.18
N GLU A 245 -2.59 -11.52 -11.98
CA GLU A 245 -2.22 -12.56 -11.00
C GLU A 245 -3.46 -13.33 -10.48
N GLN A 246 -4.61 -12.66 -10.32
CA GLN A 246 -5.89 -13.29 -9.97
C GLN A 246 -6.34 -14.28 -11.04
N ALA A 247 -6.17 -13.94 -12.32
CA ALA A 247 -6.44 -14.84 -13.43
C ALA A 247 -5.52 -16.07 -13.41
N LEU A 248 -4.23 -15.90 -13.07
CA LEU A 248 -3.28 -17.01 -12.91
C LEU A 248 -3.68 -17.97 -11.78
N ARG A 249 -4.38 -17.48 -10.75
CA ARG A 249 -4.95 -18.30 -9.67
C ARG A 249 -6.31 -18.92 -10.02
N GLY A 250 -6.92 -18.55 -11.14
CA GLY A 250 -8.24 -19.03 -11.56
C GLY A 250 -9.42 -18.37 -10.84
N ASN A 251 -9.22 -17.20 -10.22
CA ASN A 251 -10.22 -16.52 -9.39
C ASN A 251 -10.85 -15.27 -10.06
N LEU A 252 -10.58 -15.05 -11.36
CA LEU A 252 -11.05 -13.87 -12.12
C LEU A 252 -12.28 -14.17 -12.99
#